data_AF-A0A158RLD5-F1
#
_entry.id   AF-A0A158RLD5-F1
#
_cell.length_a   1.000
_cell.length_b   1.000
_cell.length_c   1.000
_cell.angle_alpha   90.00
_cell.angle_beta   90.00
_cell.angle_gamma   90.00
#
_symmetry.space_group_name_H-M   'P 1'
#
loop_
_entity.id
_entity.type
_entity.pdbx_description
1 polymer ?
#
loop_
_entity_poly.entity_id
_entity_poly.type
_entity_poly.pdbx_seq_one_letter_code
_entity_poly.pdbx_strand_id
1 'polypeptide(L)'
;MGKMINNTIPSFLKLWESNEVELAALNQYFTSHPEIFEEYFKYHCPNMKESLSNAINLYPAKIEDIRIIAESLPIIIQEVTNAYHNKFNFDVKMKFHLFVGGFGSNAFVEREIIGDIFFAAEKLPPDLNHLRVIVAHEIGHIYHNVMLQNDGMDWGKAEWADATVNLYREGVATYLSKQIIKGLNESVYYTHMTMMVNVGYNAI
;
A
#
# COMPACT_ATOMS: atom_id res chain seq x y z
N MET A 1 17.05 13.13 -9.94
CA MET A 1 16.33 12.53 -8.80
C MET A 1 15.02 11.98 -9.37
N GLY A 2 14.96 10.67 -9.65
CA GLY A 2 13.76 10.06 -10.21
C GLY A 2 12.59 10.23 -9.24
N LYS A 3 11.37 10.46 -9.73
CA LYS A 3 10.19 10.59 -8.85
C LYS A 3 10.04 9.29 -8.04
N MET A 4 10.18 9.41 -6.72
CA MET A 4 9.97 8.35 -5.72
C MET A 4 8.52 7.83 -5.73
N ILE A 5 7.60 8.55 -6.38
CA ILE A 5 6.17 8.26 -6.41
C ILE A 5 5.73 8.04 -7.86
N ASN A 6 5.27 6.83 -8.16
CA ASN A 6 4.50 6.47 -9.35
C ASN A 6 3.00 6.53 -9.03
N ASN A 7 2.32 7.61 -9.43
CA ASN A 7 0.90 7.82 -9.14
C ASN A 7 0.06 7.76 -10.42
N THR A 8 -0.76 6.72 -10.53
CA THR A 8 -1.65 6.46 -11.66
C THR A 8 -3.13 6.79 -11.36
N ILE A 9 -3.45 7.19 -10.12
CA ILE A 9 -4.82 7.54 -9.71
C ILE A 9 -5.41 8.68 -10.58
N PRO A 10 -4.66 9.76 -10.93
CA PRO A 10 -5.19 10.80 -11.82
C PRO A 10 -5.59 10.27 -13.20
N SER A 11 -4.87 9.28 -13.74
CA SER A 11 -5.21 8.63 -15.01
C SER A 11 -6.52 7.86 -14.90
N PHE A 12 -6.73 7.15 -13.79
CA PHE A 12 -8.01 6.48 -13.50
C PHE A 12 -9.17 7.49 -13.35
N LEU A 13 -8.98 8.57 -12.59
CA LEU A 13 -10.03 9.58 -12.39
C LEU A 13 -10.42 10.27 -13.69
N LYS A 14 -9.45 10.58 -14.55
CA LYS A 14 -9.70 11.12 -15.90
C LYS A 14 -10.51 10.14 -16.75
N LEU A 15 -10.19 8.85 -16.68
CA LEU A 15 -10.98 7.82 -17.36
C LEU A 15 -12.42 7.82 -16.85
N TRP A 16 -12.59 7.83 -15.52
CA TRP A 16 -13.90 7.84 -14.86
C TRP A 16 -14.78 9.03 -15.22
N GLU A 17 -14.20 10.21 -15.38
CA GLU A 17 -14.91 11.44 -15.75
C GLU A 17 -15.29 11.50 -17.24
N SER A 18 -14.63 10.70 -18.08
CA SER A 18 -14.74 10.80 -19.53
C SER A 18 -15.83 9.95 -20.18
N ASN A 19 -16.41 8.95 -19.49
CA ASN A 19 -17.46 8.06 -19.99
C ASN A 19 -18.10 7.19 -18.87
N GLU A 20 -19.19 6.46 -19.16
CA GLU A 20 -19.57 5.27 -18.36
C GLU A 20 -18.42 4.26 -18.43
N VAL A 21 -17.78 3.98 -17.28
CA VAL A 21 -16.59 3.14 -17.24
C VAL A 21 -16.96 1.67 -17.48
N GLU A 22 -16.71 1.22 -18.70
CA GLU A 22 -16.85 -0.17 -19.10
C GLU A 22 -15.56 -0.98 -18.85
N LEU A 23 -15.70 -2.31 -18.81
CA LEU A 23 -14.59 -3.25 -18.60
C LEU A 23 -13.42 -3.03 -19.58
N ALA A 24 -13.72 -2.68 -20.84
CA ALA A 24 -12.69 -2.45 -21.86
C ALA A 24 -11.80 -1.24 -21.52
N ALA A 25 -12.40 -0.15 -21.02
CA ALA A 25 -11.69 1.05 -20.61
C ALA A 25 -10.81 0.80 -19.38
N LEU A 26 -11.30 0.04 -18.40
CA LEU A 26 -10.50 -0.38 -17.24
C LEU A 26 -9.34 -1.27 -17.65
N ASN A 27 -9.57 -2.24 -18.53
CA ASN A 27 -8.50 -3.10 -19.05
C ASN A 27 -7.41 -2.28 -19.75
N GLN A 28 -7.78 -1.21 -20.46
CA GLN A 28 -6.80 -0.31 -21.05
C GLN A 28 -5.96 0.41 -19.98
N TYR A 29 -6.60 0.92 -18.92
CA TYR A 29 -5.89 1.53 -17.79
C TYR A 29 -4.90 0.56 -17.11
N PHE A 30 -5.30 -0.70 -16.93
CA PHE A 30 -4.41 -1.71 -16.34
C PHE A 30 -3.24 -2.07 -17.25
N THR A 31 -3.51 -2.31 -18.53
CA THR A 31 -2.47 -2.68 -19.50
C THR A 31 -1.51 -1.54 -19.82
N SER A 32 -1.89 -0.28 -19.59
CA SER A 32 -1.00 0.88 -19.77
C SER A 32 -0.03 1.12 -18.59
N HIS A 33 -0.16 0.40 -17.48
CA HIS A 33 0.72 0.54 -16.30
C HIS A 33 1.20 -0.84 -15.78
N PRO A 34 1.89 -1.63 -16.62
CA PRO A 34 2.29 -3.00 -16.28
C PRO A 34 3.17 -3.06 -15.02
N GLU A 35 3.95 -2.03 -14.73
CA GLU A 35 4.82 -1.94 -13.56
C GLU A 35 4.06 -1.94 -12.22
N ILE A 36 2.75 -1.73 -12.24
CA ILE A 36 1.88 -1.87 -11.07
C ILE A 36 1.06 -3.15 -11.16
N PHE A 37 0.44 -3.36 -12.31
CA PHE A 37 -0.64 -4.32 -12.43
C PHE A 37 -0.18 -5.76 -12.66
N GLU A 38 1.05 -5.99 -13.14
CA GLU A 38 1.60 -7.35 -13.24
C GLU A 38 1.78 -7.98 -11.86
N GLU A 39 2.36 -7.26 -10.89
CA GLU A 39 2.51 -7.71 -9.50
C GLU A 39 1.14 -7.84 -8.83
N TYR A 40 0.30 -6.80 -8.96
CA TYR A 40 -1.01 -6.75 -8.31
C TYR A 40 -1.96 -7.88 -8.77
N PHE A 41 -2.16 -8.08 -10.07
CA PHE A 41 -3.10 -9.12 -10.52
C PHE A 41 -2.56 -10.53 -10.33
N LYS A 42 -1.25 -10.72 -10.38
CA LYS A 42 -0.65 -12.05 -10.20
C LYS A 42 -0.78 -12.56 -8.77
N TYR A 43 -0.61 -11.69 -7.77
CA TYR A 43 -0.50 -12.13 -6.37
C TYR A 43 -1.59 -11.57 -5.45
N HIS A 44 -2.14 -10.39 -5.77
CA HIS A 44 -3.04 -9.65 -4.88
C HIS A 44 -4.48 -9.56 -5.41
N CYS A 45 -4.73 -9.98 -6.66
CA CYS A 45 -6.05 -10.05 -7.28
C CYS A 45 -6.14 -11.18 -8.33
N PRO A 46 -5.96 -12.46 -7.94
CA PRO A 46 -5.84 -13.58 -8.88
C PRO A 46 -7.11 -13.88 -9.68
N ASN A 47 -8.29 -13.49 -9.20
CA ASN A 47 -9.58 -13.65 -9.91
C ASN A 47 -9.98 -12.39 -10.71
N MET A 48 -9.00 -11.79 -11.40
CA MET A 48 -9.11 -10.51 -12.11
C MET A 48 -10.44 -10.30 -12.85
N LYS A 49 -10.91 -11.26 -13.65
CA LYS A 49 -12.13 -11.07 -14.46
C LYS A 49 -13.40 -10.91 -13.61
N GLU A 50 -13.58 -11.75 -12.61
CA GLU A 50 -14.76 -11.71 -11.73
C GLU A 50 -14.68 -10.52 -10.76
N SER A 51 -13.48 -10.25 -10.23
CA SER A 51 -13.21 -9.10 -9.39
C SER A 51 -13.46 -7.77 -10.12
N LEU A 52 -13.09 -7.65 -11.40
CA LEU A 52 -13.26 -6.41 -12.17
C LEU A 52 -14.72 -6.11 -12.52
N SER A 53 -15.51 -7.13 -12.86
CA SER A 53 -16.95 -6.95 -13.07
C SER A 53 -17.66 -6.46 -11.81
N ASN A 54 -17.21 -6.89 -10.63
CA ASN A 54 -17.74 -6.41 -9.35
C ASN A 54 -17.17 -5.03 -8.98
N ALA A 55 -15.89 -4.77 -9.25
CA ALA A 55 -15.22 -3.51 -8.92
C ALA A 55 -15.89 -2.29 -9.57
N ILE A 56 -16.34 -2.42 -10.83
CA ILE A 56 -17.07 -1.36 -11.55
C ILE A 56 -18.28 -0.88 -10.74
N ASN A 57 -19.01 -1.80 -10.10
CA ASN A 57 -20.19 -1.46 -9.31
C ASN A 57 -19.85 -0.83 -7.95
N LEU A 58 -18.62 -1.03 -7.45
CA LEU A 58 -18.16 -0.52 -6.17
C LEU A 58 -17.50 0.86 -6.28
N TYR A 59 -16.86 1.17 -7.41
CA TYR A 59 -16.18 2.45 -7.61
C TYR A 59 -17.07 3.68 -7.36
N PRO A 60 -18.34 3.76 -7.80
CA PRO A 60 -19.16 4.95 -7.58
C PRO A 60 -19.25 5.37 -6.10
N ALA A 61 -19.29 4.40 -5.19
CA ALA A 61 -19.33 4.65 -3.75
C ALA A 61 -17.97 5.08 -3.16
N LYS A 62 -16.89 4.98 -3.94
CA LYS A 62 -15.50 5.24 -3.54
C LYS A 62 -14.81 6.36 -4.29
N ILE A 63 -15.41 6.91 -5.35
CA ILE A 63 -14.75 7.96 -6.16
C ILE A 63 -14.34 9.16 -5.31
N GLU A 64 -15.18 9.61 -4.38
CA GLU A 64 -14.83 10.77 -3.54
C GLU A 64 -13.66 10.46 -2.61
N ASP A 65 -13.66 9.28 -1.99
CA ASP A 65 -12.52 8.79 -1.18
C ASP A 65 -11.24 8.76 -2.05
N ILE A 66 -11.33 8.22 -3.25
CA ILE A 66 -10.20 8.11 -4.21
C ILE A 66 -9.66 9.49 -4.58
N ARG A 67 -10.52 10.51 -4.76
CA ARG A 67 -10.10 11.90 -5.03
C ARG A 67 -9.30 12.46 -3.86
N ILE A 68 -9.83 12.32 -2.64
CA ILE A 68 -9.13 12.76 -1.42
C ILE A 68 -7.77 12.07 -1.30
N ILE A 69 -7.70 10.77 -1.57
CA ILE A 69 -6.45 10.00 -1.51
C ILE A 69 -5.47 10.44 -2.61
N ALA A 70 -5.94 10.70 -3.82
CA ALA A 70 -5.09 11.14 -4.94
C ALA A 70 -4.34 12.44 -4.62
N GLU A 71 -5.00 13.36 -3.90
CA GLU A 71 -4.43 14.64 -3.49
C GLU A 71 -3.55 14.52 -2.23
N SER A 72 -4.02 13.79 -1.22
CA SER A 72 -3.40 13.77 0.10
C SER A 72 -2.24 12.78 0.22
N LEU A 73 -2.35 11.59 -0.37
CA LEU A 73 -1.40 10.50 -0.15
C LEU A 73 0.03 10.83 -0.59
N PRO A 74 0.29 11.48 -1.75
CA PRO A 74 1.65 11.89 -2.11
C PRO A 74 2.29 12.85 -1.10
N ILE A 75 1.50 13.77 -0.54
CA ILE A 75 1.95 14.73 0.48
C ILE A 75 2.29 13.98 1.77
N ILE A 76 1.41 13.08 2.19
CA ILE A 76 1.60 12.23 3.37
C ILE A 76 2.85 11.35 3.22
N ILE A 77 3.08 10.75 2.06
CA ILE A 77 4.29 9.95 1.80
C ILE A 77 5.55 10.78 2.03
N GLN A 78 5.59 12.02 1.55
CA GLN A 78 6.73 12.91 1.77
C GLN A 78 6.87 13.29 3.25
N GLU A 79 5.76 13.61 3.92
CA GLU A 79 5.71 13.93 5.36
C GLU A 79 6.31 12.79 6.20
N VAL A 80 5.83 11.57 5.97
CA VAL A 80 6.23 10.39 6.73
C VAL A 80 7.66 9.96 6.40
N THR A 81 8.07 10.02 5.13
CA THR A 81 9.45 9.75 4.72
C THR A 81 10.43 10.68 5.42
N ASN A 82 10.12 11.98 5.48
CA ASN A 82 10.93 12.95 6.22
C ASN A 82 10.96 12.64 7.72
N ALA A 83 9.83 12.20 8.30
CA ALA A 83 9.79 11.83 9.71
C ALA A 83 10.67 10.61 10.02
N TYR A 84 10.71 9.60 9.14
CA TYR A 84 11.62 8.46 9.26
C TYR A 84 13.10 8.87 9.13
N HIS A 85 13.42 9.74 8.16
CA HIS A 85 14.77 10.29 8.03
C HIS A 85 15.17 11.03 9.31
N ASN A 86 14.34 11.94 9.80
CA ASN A 86 14.66 12.76 10.98
C ASN A 86 14.80 11.93 12.26
N LYS A 87 13.98 10.89 12.43
CA LYS A 87 13.95 10.09 13.66
C LYS A 87 14.98 8.96 13.68
N PHE A 88 15.17 8.29 12.55
CA PHE A 88 15.96 7.06 12.46
C PHE A 88 17.16 7.17 11.53
N ASN A 89 17.40 8.35 10.94
CA ASN A 89 18.39 8.55 9.88
C ASN A 89 18.20 7.55 8.73
N PHE A 90 16.94 7.23 8.43
CA PHE A 90 16.56 6.25 7.41
C PHE A 90 16.09 6.95 6.14
N ASP A 91 16.87 6.81 5.08
CA ASP A 91 16.50 7.27 3.74
C ASP A 91 15.67 6.20 3.03
N VAL A 92 14.39 6.49 2.83
CA VAL A 92 13.49 5.66 2.02
C VAL A 92 13.93 5.77 0.56
N LYS A 93 14.40 4.67 -0.03
CA LYS A 93 14.92 4.62 -1.42
C LYS A 93 13.97 3.94 -2.41
N MET A 94 12.96 3.25 -1.90
CA MET A 94 12.00 2.48 -2.67
C MET A 94 10.95 3.41 -3.29
N LYS A 95 10.29 2.95 -4.34
CA LYS A 95 9.20 3.68 -4.97
C LYS A 95 7.88 3.40 -4.26
N PHE A 96 7.00 4.38 -4.35
CA PHE A 96 5.60 4.25 -3.96
C PHE A 96 4.73 4.19 -5.21
N HIS A 97 3.91 3.16 -5.32
CA HIS A 97 2.95 2.95 -6.40
C HIS A 97 1.54 3.22 -5.90
N LEU A 98 0.92 4.27 -6.42
CA LEU A 98 -0.44 4.68 -6.06
C LEU A 98 -1.34 4.39 -7.26
N PHE A 99 -2.38 3.60 -7.04
CA PHE A 99 -3.25 3.14 -8.12
C PHE A 99 -4.67 2.88 -7.63
N VAL A 100 -5.57 2.64 -8.59
CA VAL A 100 -6.91 2.13 -8.32
C VAL A 100 -6.99 0.70 -8.85
N GLY A 101 -7.16 -0.26 -7.96
CA GLY A 101 -7.17 -1.69 -8.24
C GLY A 101 -8.58 -2.28 -8.31
N GLY A 102 -8.66 -3.60 -8.37
CA GLY A 102 -9.90 -4.38 -8.42
C GLY A 102 -10.42 -4.82 -7.06
N PHE A 103 -10.17 -4.06 -5.98
CA PHE A 103 -10.56 -4.40 -4.60
C PHE A 103 -9.88 -5.66 -4.01
N GLY A 104 -8.70 -6.05 -4.51
CA GLY A 104 -7.85 -7.12 -3.97
C GLY A 104 -7.18 -6.76 -2.63
N SER A 105 -5.91 -6.35 -2.64
CA SER A 105 -5.19 -5.80 -1.46
C SER A 105 -5.39 -4.29 -1.31
N ASN A 106 -5.23 -3.76 -0.10
CA ASN A 106 -5.28 -2.31 0.20
C ASN A 106 -3.90 -1.63 0.12
N ALA A 107 -2.90 -2.23 0.75
CA ALA A 107 -1.50 -1.81 0.68
C ALA A 107 -0.61 -3.05 0.82
N PHE A 108 0.57 -3.03 0.19
CA PHE A 108 1.54 -4.12 0.29
C PHE A 108 2.93 -3.64 -0.11
N VAL A 109 3.95 -4.37 0.34
CA VAL A 109 5.30 -4.30 -0.22
C VAL A 109 5.42 -5.34 -1.32
N GLU A 110 6.13 -5.04 -2.41
CA GLU A 110 6.55 -6.04 -3.41
C GLU A 110 7.08 -7.30 -2.71
N ARG A 111 6.98 -8.49 -3.33
CA ARG A 111 7.45 -9.73 -2.69
C ARG A 111 8.96 -9.74 -2.39
N GLU A 112 9.71 -8.73 -2.83
CA GLU A 112 11.05 -8.47 -2.33
C GLU A 112 11.03 -8.03 -0.86
N ILE A 113 11.94 -8.58 -0.08
CA ILE A 113 12.03 -8.30 1.37
C ILE A 113 12.29 -6.81 1.64
N ILE A 114 12.96 -6.13 0.71
CA ILE A 114 13.15 -4.68 0.69
C ILE A 114 12.71 -4.20 -0.70
N GLY A 115 11.39 -4.14 -0.92
CA GLY A 115 10.79 -3.83 -2.21
C GLY A 115 10.02 -2.50 -2.27
N ASP A 116 9.46 -2.22 -3.44
CA ASP A 116 8.58 -1.07 -3.66
C ASP A 116 7.27 -1.20 -2.86
N ILE A 117 6.65 -0.06 -2.50
CA ILE A 117 5.44 0.01 -1.66
C ILE A 117 4.24 0.37 -2.53
N PHE A 118 3.14 -0.37 -2.39
CA PHE A 118 1.94 -0.27 -3.21
C PHE A 118 0.73 0.14 -2.37
N PHE A 119 -0.06 1.07 -2.91
CA PHE A 119 -1.27 1.62 -2.29
C PHE A 119 -2.44 1.61 -3.28
N ALA A 120 -3.45 0.78 -2.98
CA ALA A 120 -4.70 0.69 -3.73
C ALA A 120 -5.75 1.62 -3.14
N ALA A 121 -5.96 2.78 -3.77
CA ALA A 121 -6.75 3.87 -3.22
C ALA A 121 -8.20 3.49 -2.90
N GLU A 122 -8.81 2.57 -3.66
CA GLU A 122 -10.21 2.17 -3.47
C GLU A 122 -10.48 1.44 -2.14
N LYS A 123 -9.43 0.94 -1.49
CA LYS A 123 -9.51 0.26 -0.19
C LYS A 123 -8.90 1.05 0.97
N LEU A 124 -8.33 2.23 0.71
CA LEU A 124 -7.80 3.08 1.76
C LEU A 124 -8.90 3.96 2.36
N PRO A 125 -8.83 4.26 3.67
CA PRO A 125 -9.72 5.24 4.28
C PRO A 125 -9.34 6.67 3.81
N PRO A 126 -10.31 7.58 3.60
CA PRO A 126 -10.01 8.97 3.25
C PRO A 126 -9.51 9.80 4.45
N ASP A 127 -9.54 9.26 5.67
CA ASP A 127 -9.06 9.95 6.87
C ASP A 127 -7.54 10.14 6.86
N LEU A 128 -7.08 11.38 7.03
CA LEU A 128 -5.67 11.73 6.91
C LEU A 128 -4.79 11.12 8.01
N ASN A 129 -5.32 10.93 9.23
CA ASN A 129 -4.55 10.31 10.30
C ASN A 129 -4.39 8.81 10.05
N HIS A 130 -5.43 8.17 9.53
CA HIS A 130 -5.37 6.79 9.11
C HIS A 130 -4.35 6.61 7.98
N LEU A 131 -4.40 7.44 6.92
CA LEU A 131 -3.43 7.42 5.82
C LEU A 131 -1.99 7.60 6.31
N ARG A 132 -1.74 8.56 7.21
CA ARG A 132 -0.41 8.76 7.83
C ARG A 132 0.09 7.50 8.53
N VAL A 133 -0.78 6.84 9.30
CA VAL A 133 -0.42 5.63 10.03
C VAL A 133 -0.15 4.47 9.08
N ILE A 134 -0.96 4.28 8.04
CA ILE A 134 -0.74 3.24 7.02
C ILE A 134 0.62 3.43 6.35
N VAL A 135 0.91 4.65 5.87
CA VAL A 135 2.19 4.95 5.22
C VAL A 135 3.35 4.71 6.18
N ALA A 136 3.20 5.12 7.45
CA ALA A 136 4.23 4.90 8.45
C ALA A 136 4.42 3.42 8.79
N HIS A 137 3.37 2.62 8.73
CA HIS A 137 3.41 1.17 8.95
C HIS A 137 4.16 0.46 7.82
N GLU A 138 3.83 0.73 6.55
CA GLU A 138 4.52 0.12 5.41
C GLU A 138 6.02 0.48 5.37
N ILE A 139 6.36 1.75 5.62
CA ILE A 139 7.78 2.14 5.74
C ILE A 139 8.44 1.44 6.95
N GLY A 140 7.68 1.18 8.02
CA GLY A 140 8.13 0.46 9.20
C GLY A 140 8.56 -0.98 8.91
N HIS A 141 7.80 -1.68 8.06
CA HIS A 141 8.19 -3.01 7.56
C HIS A 141 9.54 -2.97 6.86
N ILE A 142 9.73 -2.00 5.95
CA ILE A 142 11.00 -1.89 5.21
C ILE A 142 12.15 -1.50 6.12
N TYR A 143 11.95 -0.50 6.98
CA TYR A 143 12.97 -0.09 7.95
C TYR A 143 13.43 -1.27 8.80
N HIS A 144 12.49 -2.04 9.35
CA HIS A 144 12.80 -3.21 10.15
C HIS A 144 13.58 -4.25 9.35
N ASN A 145 13.17 -4.54 8.11
CA ASN A 145 13.88 -5.47 7.25
C ASN A 145 15.30 -4.99 6.91
N VAL A 146 15.51 -3.70 6.66
CA VAL A 146 16.86 -3.14 6.44
C VAL A 146 17.73 -3.27 7.68
N MET A 147 17.19 -3.04 8.88
CA MET A 147 17.94 -3.22 10.13
C MET A 147 18.35 -4.70 10.32
N LEU A 148 17.42 -5.64 10.13
CA LEU A 148 17.71 -7.08 10.22
C LEU A 148 18.75 -7.51 9.17
N GLN A 149 18.65 -7.02 7.93
CA GLN A 149 19.64 -7.29 6.89
C GLN A 149 21.04 -6.80 7.29
N ASN A 150 21.14 -5.59 7.87
CA ASN A 150 22.41 -5.03 8.33
C ASN A 150 23.00 -5.83 9.50
N ASP A 151 22.15 -6.47 10.31
CA ASP A 151 22.55 -7.36 11.42
C ASP A 151 22.83 -8.80 10.96
N GLY A 152 22.78 -9.07 9.65
CA GLY A 152 23.18 -10.36 9.07
C GLY A 152 22.07 -11.41 8.99
N MET A 153 20.81 -10.98 8.95
CA MET A 153 19.65 -11.88 8.77
C MET A 153 19.79 -12.71 7.49
N ASP A 154 19.64 -14.04 7.64
CA ASP A 154 19.55 -14.97 6.52
C ASP A 154 18.06 -15.24 6.20
N TRP A 155 17.54 -14.48 5.25
CA TRP A 155 16.14 -14.56 4.85
C TRP A 155 15.71 -15.91 4.26
N GLY A 156 16.66 -16.71 3.76
CA GLY A 156 16.39 -18.06 3.27
C GLY A 156 16.01 -19.03 4.39
N LYS A 157 16.26 -18.65 5.66
CA LYS A 157 15.92 -19.44 6.85
C LYS A 157 14.72 -18.89 7.61
N ALA A 158 14.13 -17.78 7.18
CA ALA A 158 12.97 -17.21 7.85
C ALA A 158 11.73 -18.10 7.62
N GLU A 159 11.01 -18.40 8.70
CA GLU A 159 9.79 -19.20 8.66
C GLU A 159 8.58 -18.31 8.31
N TRP A 160 8.48 -17.92 7.04
CA TRP A 160 7.47 -16.98 6.56
C TRP A 160 6.02 -17.43 6.76
N ALA A 161 5.80 -18.75 6.79
CA ALA A 161 4.49 -19.35 7.04
C ALA A 161 4.11 -19.42 8.54
N ASP A 162 5.05 -19.11 9.45
CA ASP A 162 4.77 -19.13 10.88
C ASP A 162 3.96 -17.88 11.29
N ALA A 163 2.81 -18.10 11.92
CA ALA A 163 1.93 -17.04 12.39
C ALA A 163 2.61 -16.11 13.42
N THR A 164 3.53 -16.62 14.23
CA THR A 164 4.28 -15.85 15.22
C THR A 164 5.28 -14.91 14.56
N VAL A 165 5.92 -15.33 13.46
CA VAL A 165 6.82 -14.47 12.67
C VAL A 165 6.02 -13.33 12.05
N ASN A 166 4.86 -13.62 11.46
CA ASN A 166 3.99 -12.59 10.89
C ASN A 166 3.46 -11.63 11.96
N LEU A 167 2.99 -12.15 13.11
CA LEU A 167 2.55 -11.32 14.23
C LEU A 167 3.67 -10.41 14.75
N TYR A 168 4.89 -10.92 14.86
CA TYR A 168 6.05 -10.13 15.27
C TYR A 168 6.31 -8.98 14.29
N ARG A 169 6.34 -9.26 12.98
CA ARG A 169 6.58 -8.25 11.95
C ARG A 169 5.51 -7.14 11.96
N GLU A 170 4.24 -7.52 12.00
CA GLU A 170 3.14 -6.54 12.09
C GLU A 170 3.20 -5.74 13.38
N GLY A 171 3.53 -6.38 14.51
CA GLY A 171 3.71 -5.71 15.80
C GLY A 171 4.84 -4.68 15.77
N VAL A 172 5.98 -5.00 15.15
CA VAL A 172 7.09 -4.07 14.97
C VAL A 172 6.69 -2.90 14.07
N ALA A 173 6.06 -3.14 12.93
CA ALA A 173 5.61 -2.08 12.02
C ALA A 173 4.58 -1.15 12.69
N THR A 174 3.63 -1.69 13.46
CA THR A 174 2.68 -0.90 14.26
C THR A 174 3.38 -0.10 15.36
N TYR A 175 4.37 -0.68 16.03
CA TYR A 175 5.16 0.05 17.02
C TYR A 175 5.91 1.22 16.37
N LEU A 176 6.57 0.99 15.23
CA LEU A 176 7.28 2.02 14.48
C LEU A 176 6.34 3.12 13.97
N SER A 177 5.13 2.78 13.52
CA SER A 177 4.14 3.77 13.12
C SER A 177 3.74 4.69 14.28
N LYS A 178 3.56 4.15 15.50
CA LYS A 178 3.38 4.95 16.75
C LYS A 178 4.59 5.83 17.10
N GLN A 179 5.79 5.41 16.71
CA GLN A 179 6.99 6.20 16.94
C GLN A 179 7.08 7.41 16.02
N ILE A 180 6.52 7.30 14.82
CA ILE A 180 6.57 8.31 13.77
C ILE A 180 5.37 9.25 13.86
N ILE A 181 4.16 8.70 13.94
CA ILE A 181 2.91 9.43 14.11
C ILE A 181 2.52 9.37 15.58
N LYS A 182 2.49 10.52 16.25
CA LYS A 182 2.26 10.62 17.71
C LYS A 182 0.91 11.27 18.02
N GLY A 183 0.38 10.99 19.20
CA GLY A 183 -0.78 11.72 19.75
C GLY A 183 -2.14 11.30 19.22
N LEU A 184 -2.23 10.22 18.43
CA LEU A 184 -3.51 9.66 17.98
C LEU A 184 -4.10 8.68 19.01
N ASN A 185 -5.41 8.47 18.94
CA ASN A 185 -6.08 7.42 19.70
C ASN A 185 -5.52 6.04 19.31
N GLU A 186 -5.42 5.13 20.28
CA GLU A 186 -4.91 3.77 20.06
C GLU A 186 -5.65 3.03 18.94
N SER A 187 -6.97 3.23 18.83
CA SER A 187 -7.79 2.58 17.81
C SER A 187 -7.31 2.87 16.38
N VAL A 188 -6.75 4.05 16.12
CA VAL A 188 -6.26 4.44 14.79
C VAL A 188 -5.09 3.55 14.35
N TYR A 189 -4.23 3.12 15.27
CA TYR A 189 -3.10 2.24 14.94
C TYR A 189 -3.55 0.80 14.65
N TYR A 190 -4.66 0.36 15.25
CA TYR A 190 -5.16 -1.02 15.09
C TYR A 190 -6.24 -1.17 14.00
N THR A 191 -6.85 -0.08 13.55
CA THR A 191 -7.92 -0.14 12.53
C THR A 191 -7.42 -0.67 11.18
N HIS A 192 -6.13 -0.49 10.88
CA HIS A 192 -5.50 -0.97 9.64
C HIS A 192 -5.23 -2.48 9.65
N MET A 193 -4.96 -3.07 10.83
CA MET A 193 -4.80 -4.52 10.96
C MET A 193 -6.07 -5.25 10.49
N THR A 194 -7.26 -4.78 10.87
CA THR A 194 -8.53 -5.38 10.46
C THR A 194 -8.77 -5.30 8.94
N MET A 195 -8.19 -4.32 8.26
CA MET A 195 -8.24 -4.22 6.79
C MET A 195 -7.20 -5.12 6.09
N MET A 196 -6.09 -5.43 6.77
CA MET A 196 -5.02 -6.31 6.27
C MET A 196 -5.30 -7.80 6.51
N VAL A 197 -6.07 -8.18 7.53
CA VAL A 197 -6.39 -9.61 7.81
C VAL A 197 -7.24 -10.26 6.72
N ASN A 198 -7.95 -9.49 5.89
CA ASN A 198 -8.67 -10.01 4.71
C ASN A 198 -7.80 -10.17 3.46
N VAL A 199 -6.53 -9.79 3.53
CA VAL A 199 -5.54 -10.14 2.53
C VAL A 199 -4.80 -11.34 3.10
N GLY A 200 -5.03 -12.52 2.53
CA GLY A 200 -4.15 -13.65 2.78
C GLY A 200 -2.73 -13.23 2.40
N TYR A 201 -1.95 -12.78 3.39
CA TYR A 201 -0.51 -12.70 3.31
C TYR A 201 -0.03 -14.15 3.16
N ASN A 202 -0.06 -14.65 1.93
CA ASN A 202 0.85 -15.69 1.53
C ASN A 202 2.21 -15.01 1.49
N ALA A 203 2.86 -14.96 2.66
CA ALA A 203 4.24 -14.56 2.77
C ALA A 203 5.06 -15.58 1.97
N ILE A 204 5.48 -15.13 0.78
CA ILE A 204 6.29 -15.85 -0.20
C ILE A 204 5.63 -17.14 -0.70
#